data_AF-A0AA44TFC0-F1
#
_entry.id   AF-A0AA44TFC0-F1
#
_cell.length_a   1.000
_cell.length_b   1.000
_cell.length_c   1.000
_cell.angle_alpha   90.00
_cell.angle_beta   90.00
_cell.angle_gamma   90.00
#
_symmetry.space_group_name_H-M   'P 1'
#
loop_
_entity.id
_entity.type
_entity.pdbx_description
1 polymer ?
#
loop_
_entity_poly.entity_id
_entity_poly.type
_entity_poly.pdbx_seq_one_letter_code
_entity_poly.pdbx_strand_id
1 'polypeptide(L)'
;IKIKIVNGNKYDLDKLTLENITTSIHNDLQHLLTKNIQSIAQNKELLKKAIENKVYTHYDRIYHFKVDTISFDTVLEISINIKQEK
;
A
#
# COMPACT_ATOMS: atom_id res chain seq x y z
N ILE A 1 8.26 8.79 -1.38
CA ILE A 1 7.60 7.60 -0.80
C ILE A 1 7.95 6.41 -1.68
N LYS A 2 8.41 5.30 -1.10
CA LYS A 2 8.80 4.08 -1.81
C LYS A 2 7.89 2.93 -1.38
N ILE A 3 7.18 2.35 -2.32
CA ILE A 3 6.22 1.27 -2.08
C ILE A 3 6.75 0.01 -2.75
N LYS A 4 6.74 -1.11 -2.02
CA LYS A 4 7.15 -2.43 -2.53
C LYS A 4 6.06 -3.45 -2.24
N ILE A 5 5.65 -4.16 -3.29
CA ILE A 5 4.76 -5.32 -3.17
C ILE A 5 5.64 -6.56 -3.04
N VAL A 6 5.63 -7.21 -1.88
CA VAL A 6 6.59 -8.29 -1.56
C VAL A 6 6.18 -9.66 -2.11
N ASN A 7 4.89 -9.86 -2.40
CA ASN A 7 4.34 -11.14 -2.83
C ASN A 7 3.51 -11.05 -4.12
N GLY A 8 3.73 -10.02 -4.94
CA GLY A 8 2.97 -9.80 -6.19
C GLY A 8 3.07 -10.98 -7.16
N ASN A 9 4.25 -11.61 -7.22
CA ASN A 9 4.52 -12.78 -8.07
C ASN A 9 3.66 -14.01 -7.71
N LYS A 10 3.07 -14.06 -6.50
CA LYS A 10 2.26 -15.19 -6.04
C LYS A 10 0.87 -15.22 -6.71
N TYR A 11 0.42 -14.09 -7.25
CA TYR A 11 -0.97 -13.90 -7.70
C TYR A 11 -1.11 -13.72 -9.21
N ASP A 12 -0.05 -14.01 -9.98
CA ASP A 12 -0.03 -13.83 -11.45
C ASP A 12 -0.46 -12.42 -11.89
N LEU A 13 -0.20 -11.42 -11.04
CA LEU A 13 -0.46 -10.03 -11.36
C LEU A 13 0.63 -9.55 -12.32
N ASP A 14 0.22 -9.13 -13.51
CA ASP A 14 1.13 -8.59 -14.50
C ASP A 14 1.77 -7.27 -13.99
N LYS A 15 2.90 -6.92 -14.60
CA LYS A 15 3.67 -5.74 -14.19
C LYS A 15 2.84 -4.45 -14.25
N LEU A 16 1.96 -4.31 -15.23
CA LEU A 16 1.11 -3.12 -15.36
C LEU A 16 0.11 -3.04 -14.19
N THR A 17 -0.50 -4.16 -13.82
CA THR A 17 -1.38 -4.26 -12.64
C THR A 17 -0.64 -3.91 -11.34
N LEU A 18 0.58 -4.42 -11.15
CA LEU A 18 1.41 -4.08 -9.98
C LEU A 18 1.78 -2.59 -9.93
N GLU A 19 2.14 -1.99 -11.07
CA GLU A 19 2.44 -0.55 -11.17
C GLU A 19 1.20 0.32 -10.89
N ASN A 20 0.03 -0.10 -11.38
CA ASN A 20 -1.24 0.59 -11.11
C ASN A 20 -1.59 0.57 -9.62
N ILE A 21 -1.45 -0.59 -8.97
CA ILE A 21 -1.66 -0.72 -7.52
C ILE A 21 -0.69 0.20 -6.76
N THR A 22 0.59 0.14 -7.11
CA THR A 22 1.66 0.92 -6.46
C THR A 22 1.40 2.43 -6.61
N THR A 23 1.07 2.89 -7.82
CA THR A 23 0.75 4.29 -8.12
C THR A 23 -0.48 4.77 -7.37
N SER A 24 -1.53 3.94 -7.34
CA SER A 24 -2.76 4.26 -6.64
C SER A 24 -2.52 4.40 -5.12
N ILE A 25 -1.74 3.49 -4.53
CA ILE A 25 -1.35 3.59 -3.11
C ILE A 25 -0.48 4.84 -2.88
N HIS A 26 0.45 5.15 -3.79
CA HIS A 26 1.29 6.35 -3.67
C HIS A 26 0.45 7.63 -3.55
N ASN A 27 -0.54 7.79 -4.43
CA ASN A 27 -1.39 8.98 -4.46
C ASN A 27 -2.17 9.14 -3.14
N ASP A 28 -2.78 8.08 -2.63
CA ASP A 28 -3.54 8.11 -1.37
C ASP A 28 -2.64 8.54 -0.20
N LEU A 29 -1.43 7.99 -0.12
CA LEU A 29 -0.48 8.32 0.94
C LEU A 29 0.07 9.74 0.81
N GLN A 30 0.28 10.23 -0.41
CA GLN A 30 0.73 11.60 -0.66
C GLN A 30 -0.31 12.62 -0.15
N HIS A 31 -1.59 12.36 -0.34
CA HIS A 31 -2.67 13.19 0.20
C HIS A 31 -2.76 13.17 1.72
N LEU A 32 -2.37 12.07 2.37
CA LEU A 32 -2.38 11.95 3.83
C LEU A 32 -1.16 12.64 4.47
N LEU A 33 0.02 12.49 3.87
CA LEU A 33 1.27 13.10 4.36
C LEU A 33 1.27 14.62 4.24
N THR A 34 0.63 15.18 3.21
CA THR A 34 0.51 16.63 3.03
C THR A 34 -0.41 17.29 4.06
N LYS A 35 -1.29 16.52 4.72
CA LYS A 35 -2.27 17.03 5.69
C LYS A 35 -1.90 16.86 7.15
N ASN A 36 -0.91 16.04 7.50
CA ASN A 36 -0.53 15.83 8.90
C ASN A 36 0.93 15.40 9.01
N ILE A 37 1.81 16.30 9.43
CA ILE A 37 3.23 16.01 9.75
C ILE A 37 3.46 15.92 11.27
N GLN A 38 2.46 16.27 12.09
CA GLN A 38 2.71 16.58 13.51
C GLN A 38 2.74 15.39 14.49
N SER A 39 2.49 14.16 14.07
CA SER A 39 2.79 12.99 14.91
C SER A 39 3.09 11.75 14.08
N ILE A 40 4.37 11.36 14.04
CA ILE A 40 4.87 10.19 13.30
C ILE A 40 4.09 8.92 13.67
N ALA A 41 3.71 8.77 14.95
CA ALA A 41 2.92 7.64 15.42
C ALA A 41 1.48 7.64 14.86
N GLN A 42 0.79 8.79 14.88
CA GLN A 42 -0.55 8.91 14.31
C GLN A 42 -0.53 8.74 12.78
N ASN A 43 0.51 9.26 12.12
CA ASN A 43 0.71 9.07 10.69
C ASN A 43 0.93 7.61 10.33
N LYS A 44 1.73 6.87 11.10
CA LYS A 44 1.96 5.43 10.85
C LYS A 44 0.65 4.63 10.88
N GLU A 45 -0.21 4.90 11.86
CA GLU A 45 -1.50 4.21 11.96
C GLU A 45 -2.48 4.61 10.85
N LEU A 46 -2.55 5.90 10.51
CA LEU A 46 -3.38 6.41 9.41
C LEU A 46 -2.96 5.83 8.05
N LEU A 47 -1.65 5.83 7.75
CA LEU A 47 -1.11 5.27 6.51
C LEU A 47 -1.39 3.77 6.44
N LYS A 48 -1.23 3.05 7.55
CA LYS A 48 -1.56 1.63 7.62
C LYS A 48 -3.03 1.37 7.28
N LYS A 49 -3.95 2.07 7.96
CA LYS A 49 -5.39 1.92 7.72
C LYS A 49 -5.79 2.29 6.29
N ALA A 50 -5.18 3.34 5.72
CA ALA A 50 -5.47 3.75 4.35
C ALA A 50 -5.11 2.66 3.33
N ILE A 51 -3.99 1.96 3.53
CA ILE A 51 -3.58 0.83 2.68
C ILE A 51 -4.46 -0.39 2.92
N GLU A 52 -4.70 -0.76 4.18
CA GLU A 52 -5.43 -1.98 4.53
C GLU A 52 -6.93 -1.91 4.20
N ASN A 53 -7.52 -0.71 4.17
CA ASN A 53 -8.91 -0.51 3.73
C ASN A 53 -9.08 -0.56 2.21
N LYS A 54 -7.97 -0.57 1.45
CA LYS A 54 -8.03 -0.58 -0.01
C LYS A 54 -8.36 -1.99 -0.49
N VAL A 55 -9.31 -2.05 -1.41
CA VAL A 55 -9.73 -3.29 -2.06
C VAL A 55 -9.49 -3.13 -3.55
N TYR A 56 -8.82 -4.09 -4.16
CA TYR A 56 -8.58 -4.11 -5.59
C TYR A 56 -9.29 -5.30 -6.21
N THR A 57 -10.10 -5.05 -7.23
CA THR A 57 -10.83 -6.09 -7.95
C THR A 57 -10.25 -6.24 -9.36
N HIS A 58 -9.88 -7.46 -9.72
CA HIS A 58 -9.35 -7.78 -11.05
C HIS A 58 -9.76 -9.19 -11.47
N TYR A 59 -10.38 -9.31 -12.66
CA TYR A 59 -10.95 -10.56 -13.20
C TYR A 59 -11.73 -11.37 -12.15
N ASP A 60 -12.73 -10.75 -11.52
CA ASP A 60 -13.58 -11.35 -10.46
C ASP A 60 -12.86 -11.80 -9.16
N ARG A 61 -11.59 -11.42 -8.99
CA ARG A 61 -10.84 -11.67 -7.74
C ARG A 61 -10.73 -10.39 -6.94
N ILE A 62 -10.99 -10.50 -5.65
CA ILE A 62 -10.85 -9.42 -4.68
C ILE A 62 -9.50 -9.57 -3.97
N TYR A 63 -8.73 -8.49 -3.95
CA TYR A 63 -7.43 -8.41 -3.31
C TYR A 63 -7.45 -7.38 -2.21
N HIS A 64 -7.02 -7.82 -1.02
CA HIS A 64 -6.80 -6.99 0.15
C HIS A 64 -5.31 -6.77 0.34
N PHE A 65 -4.96 -5.61 0.88
CA PHE A 65 -3.57 -5.27 1.17
C PHE A 65 -3.33 -5.36 2.68
N LYS A 66 -2.20 -5.94 3.05
CA LYS A 66 -1.70 -5.96 4.43
C LYS A 66 -0.36 -5.26 4.47
N VAL A 67 -0.23 -4.28 5.35
CA VAL A 67 1.06 -3.61 5.56
C VAL A 67 1.92 -4.49 6.44
N ASP A 68 3.10 -4.82 5.96
CA ASP A 68 4.07 -5.64 6.69
C ASP A 68 4.98 -4.75 7.54
N THR A 69 5.63 -3.78 6.90
CA THR A 69 6.58 -2.88 7.55
C THR A 69 6.42 -1.46 7.01
N ILE A 70 6.46 -0.47 7.91
CA ILE A 70 6.57 0.97 7.60
C ILE A 70 7.82 1.50 8.29
N SER A 71 8.72 2.10 7.50
CA SER A 71 9.99 2.67 7.97
C SER A 71 10.04 4.16 7.66
N PHE A 72 10.39 4.97 8.67
CA PHE A 72 10.61 6.40 8.56
C PHE A 72 12.07 6.69 8.89
N ASP A 73 12.86 7.01 7.86
CA ASP A 73 14.24 7.44 8.02
C ASP A 73 14.39 8.84 7.38
N THR A 74 14.87 8.92 6.14
CA THR A 74 14.73 10.10 5.26
C THR A 74 13.71 9.90 4.14
N VAL A 75 13.38 8.64 3.85
CA VAL A 75 12.41 8.23 2.84
C VAL A 75 11.40 7.30 3.51
N LEU A 76 10.11 7.54 3.29
CA LEU A 76 9.05 6.62 3.71
C LEU A 76 9.12 5.37 2.83
N GLU A 77 9.49 4.23 3.42
CA GLU A 77 9.47 2.92 2.76
C GLU A 77 8.36 2.04 3.34
N ILE A 78 7.56 1.44 2.45
CA ILE A 78 6.38 0.65 2.81
C ILE A 78 6.44 -0.68 2.06
N SER A 79 6.37 -1.77 2.82
CA SER A 79 6.28 -3.14 2.29
C SER A 79 4.87 -3.68 2.46
N ILE A 80 4.28 -4.13 1.35
CA ILE A 80 2.86 -4.52 1.26
C ILE A 80 2.75 -5.98 0.80
N ASN A 81 1.99 -6.77 1.54
CA ASN A 81 1.55 -8.10 1.15
C ASN A 81 0.12 -8.05 0.59
N ILE A 82 -0.08 -8.63 -0.58
CA ILE A 82 -1.40 -8.86 -1.18
C ILE A 82 -1.99 -10.13 -0.59
N LYS A 83 -3.30 -10.13 -0.34
CA LYS A 83 -4.09 -11.31 0.01
C LYS A 83 -5.32 -11.37 -0.88
N GLN A 84 -5.46 -12.44 -1.64
CA GLN A 84 -6.70 -12.73 -2.37
C GLN A 84 -7.76 -13.24 -1.39
N GLU A 85 -8.97 -12.70 -1.46
CA GLU A 85 -10.14 -13.21 -0.74
C GLU A 85 -10.68 -14.49 -1.43
N LYS A 86 -11.15 -15.45 -0.62
CA LYS A 86 -11.63 -16.76 -1.09
C LYS A 86 -13.06 -16.69 -1.62
#